data_AF-A0A4Y3KLI1-F1
#
_entry.id   AF-A0A4Y3KLI1-F1
#
_cell.length_a   1.000
_cell.length_b   1.000
_cell.length_c   1.000
_cell.angle_alpha   90.00
_cell.angle_beta   90.00
_cell.angle_gamma   90.00
#
_symmetry.space_group_name_H-M   'P 1'
#
loop_
_entity.id
_entity.type
_entity.pdbx_description
1 polymer ?
#
loop_
_entity_poly.entity_id
_entity_poly.type
_entity_poly.pdbx_seq_one_letter_code
_entity_poly.pdbx_strand_id
1 'polypeptide(L)'
;MRAMMSGAIGAWEHRVVEPRSSVSSVRSRDSGENRPTCRRCGKDVVANAASFDVFEQMHYTCFHYAFEHLGDPDVECRAGGCPAAGISVGSLAERMGPVDIAAAGNTLVPAVLALRRLHFDVSQDAERWVARFGRARFIADDPVTLLGLVKLAETRTPWRATDSEIDEVLGEFDL
;
A
#
# COMPACT_ATOMS: atom_id res chain seq x y z
N MET A 1 46.76 -37.30 -23.04
CA MET A 1 46.52 -36.52 -24.28
C MET A 1 45.02 -36.34 -24.45
N ARG A 2 44.50 -35.15 -24.15
CA ARG A 2 43.15 -34.73 -24.55
C ARG A 2 43.25 -33.30 -25.06
N ALA A 3 42.86 -33.15 -26.32
CA ALA A 3 43.03 -31.95 -27.11
C ALA A 3 41.96 -30.89 -26.79
N MET A 4 42.39 -29.68 -27.06
CA MET A 4 41.74 -28.39 -26.98
C MET A 4 40.38 -28.34 -27.68
N MET A 5 39.40 -27.69 -27.05
CA MET A 5 38.39 -26.91 -27.78
C MET A 5 38.37 -25.50 -27.20
N SER A 6 38.84 -24.58 -28.05
CA SER A 6 38.87 -23.15 -27.84
C SER A 6 37.53 -22.58 -28.26
N GLY A 7 36.82 -21.93 -27.33
CA GLY A 7 35.58 -21.21 -27.60
C GLY A 7 35.75 -19.78 -27.07
N ALA A 8 36.00 -18.85 -27.97
CA ALA A 8 36.16 -17.44 -27.66
C ALA A 8 34.84 -16.85 -27.13
N ILE A 9 34.85 -16.43 -25.87
CA ILE A 9 33.79 -15.61 -25.27
C ILE A 9 33.95 -14.17 -25.80
N GLY A 10 32.99 -13.72 -26.60
CA GLY A 10 32.89 -12.33 -27.01
C GLY A 10 32.69 -11.44 -25.78
N ALA A 11 33.45 -10.35 -25.68
CA ALA A 11 33.26 -9.31 -24.70
C ALA A 11 31.98 -8.54 -25.03
N TRP A 12 30.98 -8.61 -24.13
CA TRP A 12 29.82 -7.73 -24.16
C TRP A 12 30.14 -6.57 -23.23
N GLU A 13 30.36 -5.38 -23.80
CA GLU A 13 30.50 -4.14 -23.05
C GLU A 13 29.21 -3.87 -22.25
N HIS A 14 29.31 -3.91 -20.93
CA HIS A 14 28.27 -3.40 -20.04
C HIS A 14 28.17 -1.89 -20.19
N ARG A 15 27.28 -1.44 -21.07
CA ARG A 15 26.84 -0.04 -21.09
C ARG A 15 25.95 0.17 -19.87
N VAL A 16 26.49 0.82 -18.85
CA VAL A 16 25.73 1.30 -17.68
C VAL A 16 24.73 2.33 -18.20
N VAL A 17 23.45 1.97 -18.21
CA VAL A 17 22.37 2.93 -18.44
C VAL A 17 22.08 3.58 -17.10
N GLU A 18 22.50 4.83 -16.95
CA GLU A 18 22.15 5.65 -15.79
C GLU A 18 20.62 5.83 -15.74
N PRO A 19 19.96 5.55 -14.60
CA PRO A 19 18.55 5.82 -14.46
C PRO A 19 18.34 7.34 -14.46
N ARG A 20 17.70 7.87 -15.51
CA ARG A 20 17.19 9.24 -15.54
C ARG A 20 16.10 9.35 -14.48
N SER A 21 16.49 9.79 -13.29
CA SER A 21 15.58 10.17 -12.21
C SER A 21 14.90 11.49 -12.56
N SER A 22 13.94 11.46 -13.49
CA SER A 22 12.92 12.50 -13.57
C SER A 22 11.72 12.01 -12.79
N VAL A 23 11.83 12.05 -11.45
CA VAL A 23 10.64 12.10 -10.60
C VAL A 23 10.02 13.47 -10.86
N SER A 24 9.10 13.51 -11.82
CA SER A 24 8.25 14.67 -12.03
C SER A 24 7.49 14.88 -10.73
N SER A 25 7.83 15.94 -10.00
CA SER A 25 7.10 16.33 -8.82
C SER A 25 5.63 16.47 -9.19
N VAL A 26 4.77 15.69 -8.54
CA VAL A 26 3.32 15.91 -8.59
C VAL A 26 3.10 17.21 -7.83
N ARG A 27 3.29 18.33 -8.52
CA ARG A 27 2.87 19.64 -8.06
C ARG A 27 1.35 19.54 -7.93
N SER A 28 0.84 19.78 -6.72
CA SER A 28 -0.58 20.06 -6.51
C SER A 28 -0.91 21.30 -7.31
N ARG A 29 -1.37 21.10 -8.55
CA ARG A 29 -1.98 22.13 -9.35
C ARG A 29 -3.41 22.27 -8.83
N ASP A 30 -3.57 23.13 -7.83
CA ASP A 30 -4.81 23.88 -7.70
C ASP A 30 -4.79 24.96 -8.78
N SER A 31 -5.02 24.52 -10.01
CA SER A 31 -5.31 25.37 -11.17
C SER A 31 -6.79 25.16 -11.43
N GLY A 32 -7.56 26.22 -11.65
CA GLY A 32 -9.00 26.18 -11.96
C GLY A 32 -9.31 25.43 -13.27
N GLU A 33 -9.06 24.13 -13.27
CA GLU A 33 -9.33 23.19 -14.33
C GLU A 33 -10.75 22.69 -14.09
N ASN A 34 -11.68 23.12 -14.94
CA ASN A 34 -13.07 22.72 -14.89
C ASN A 34 -13.15 21.18 -14.96
N ARG A 35 -13.32 20.53 -13.82
CA ARG A 35 -13.37 19.07 -13.75
C ARG A 35 -14.69 18.60 -14.34
N PRO A 36 -14.68 17.61 -15.25
CA PRO A 36 -15.91 17.12 -15.83
C PRO A 36 -16.80 16.50 -14.74
N THR A 37 -18.10 16.80 -14.81
CA THR A 37 -19.08 16.28 -13.86
C THR A 37 -19.62 14.93 -14.34
N CYS A 38 -19.58 13.91 -13.48
CA CYS A 38 -20.11 12.59 -13.80
C CYS A 38 -21.63 12.62 -14.03
N ARG A 39 -22.10 12.09 -15.17
CA ARG A 39 -23.53 12.05 -15.52
C ARG A 39 -24.39 11.21 -14.57
N ARG A 40 -23.81 10.21 -13.88
CA ARG A 40 -24.55 9.32 -12.97
C ARG A 40 -24.69 9.88 -11.56
N CYS A 41 -23.60 10.37 -10.97
CA CYS A 41 -23.57 10.76 -9.56
C CYS A 41 -23.45 12.27 -9.32
N GLY A 42 -23.23 13.07 -10.37
CA GLY A 42 -23.14 14.53 -10.29
C GLY A 42 -21.87 15.07 -9.61
N LYS A 43 -20.90 14.21 -9.26
CA LYS A 43 -19.62 14.62 -8.66
C LYS A 43 -18.52 14.77 -9.70
N ASP A 44 -17.52 15.59 -9.38
CA ASP A 44 -16.35 15.79 -10.22
C ASP A 44 -15.59 14.49 -10.49
N VAL A 45 -15.17 14.30 -11.73
CA VAL A 45 -14.32 13.19 -12.16
C VAL A 45 -12.86 13.62 -12.04
N VAL A 46 -12.13 12.98 -11.12
CA VAL A 46 -10.71 13.25 -10.86
C VAL A 46 -9.82 12.13 -11.40
N ALA A 47 -10.02 10.91 -10.90
CA ALA A 47 -9.10 9.80 -11.13
C ALA A 47 -8.99 9.36 -12.60
N ASN A 48 -10.11 9.39 -13.34
CA ASN A 48 -10.19 8.96 -14.74
C ASN A 48 -10.59 10.10 -15.69
N ALA A 49 -10.30 11.36 -15.33
CA ALA A 49 -10.68 12.53 -16.13
C ALA A 49 -10.17 12.45 -17.59
N ALA A 50 -8.96 11.93 -17.80
CA ALA A 50 -8.36 11.76 -19.12
C ALA A 50 -9.08 10.74 -20.03
N SER A 51 -9.95 9.89 -19.46
CA SER A 51 -10.71 8.87 -20.18
C SER A 51 -12.22 9.06 -20.00
N PHE A 52 -12.65 10.27 -19.64
CA PHE A 52 -14.04 10.57 -19.28
C PHE A 52 -15.05 10.19 -20.37
N ASP A 53 -14.74 10.49 -21.64
CA ASP A 53 -15.62 10.17 -22.78
C ASP A 53 -15.70 8.68 -23.08
N VAL A 54 -14.69 7.87 -22.69
CA VAL A 54 -14.71 6.40 -22.87
C VAL A 54 -15.74 5.77 -21.94
N PHE A 55 -15.99 6.37 -20.78
CA PHE A 55 -16.88 5.85 -19.75
C PHE A 55 -18.25 6.52 -19.74
N GLU A 56 -18.77 6.87 -20.93
CA GLU A 56 -20.09 7.51 -21.09
C GLU A 56 -20.25 8.78 -20.24
N GLN A 57 -19.15 9.52 -20.07
CA GLN A 57 -19.09 10.72 -19.23
C GLN A 57 -19.44 10.43 -17.76
N MET A 58 -18.90 9.34 -17.23
CA MET A 58 -19.02 8.92 -15.84
C MET A 58 -17.66 8.61 -15.21
N HIS A 59 -17.60 8.51 -13.87
CA HIS A 59 -16.51 7.80 -13.21
C HIS A 59 -16.45 6.36 -13.71
N TYR A 60 -15.26 5.77 -13.81
CA TYR A 60 -15.10 4.36 -14.17
C TYR A 60 -16.01 3.46 -13.34
N THR A 61 -16.03 3.62 -12.02
CA THR A 61 -16.93 2.85 -11.12
C THR A 61 -18.42 3.07 -11.41
N CYS A 62 -18.82 4.29 -11.77
CA CYS A 62 -20.21 4.60 -12.11
C CYS A 62 -20.63 3.96 -13.43
N PHE A 63 -19.74 3.99 -14.43
CA PHE A 63 -19.93 3.29 -15.70
C PHE A 63 -19.98 1.78 -15.49
N HIS A 64 -19.00 1.23 -14.77
CA HIS A 64 -18.87 -0.20 -14.47
C HIS A 64 -20.16 -0.79 -13.90
N TYR A 65 -20.73 -0.15 -12.87
CA TYR A 65 -21.99 -0.61 -12.28
C TYR A 65 -23.23 -0.29 -13.11
N ALA A 66 -23.15 0.58 -14.12
CA ALA A 66 -24.30 0.91 -14.98
C ALA A 66 -24.40 -0.04 -16.16
N PHE A 67 -23.26 -0.51 -16.67
CA PHE A 67 -23.18 -1.21 -17.95
C PHE A 67 -22.61 -2.63 -17.84
N GLU A 68 -21.77 -2.94 -16.85
CA GLU A 68 -21.09 -4.24 -16.76
C GLU A 68 -21.66 -5.17 -15.67
N HIS A 69 -22.38 -4.63 -14.68
CA HIS A 69 -23.15 -5.41 -13.70
C HIS A 69 -24.65 -5.35 -14.01
N LEU A 70 -25.15 -6.40 -14.68
CA LEU A 70 -26.59 -6.61 -14.89
C LEU A 70 -27.24 -7.41 -13.75
N GLY A 71 -26.44 -7.94 -12.82
CA GLY A 71 -26.87 -8.69 -11.64
C GLY A 71 -26.52 -7.98 -10.35
N ASP A 72 -26.19 -8.75 -9.32
CA ASP A 72 -25.72 -8.19 -8.04
C ASP A 72 -24.41 -7.38 -8.25
N PRO A 73 -24.41 -6.07 -7.92
CA PRO A 73 -23.21 -5.24 -8.05
C PRO A 73 -22.05 -5.69 -7.15
N ASP A 74 -22.32 -6.45 -6.09
CA ASP A 74 -21.31 -6.94 -5.14
C ASP A 74 -20.67 -8.27 -5.59
N VAL A 75 -21.19 -8.91 -6.64
CA VAL A 75 -20.63 -10.13 -7.23
C VAL A 75 -19.70 -9.78 -8.38
N GLU A 76 -18.44 -10.24 -8.33
CA GLU A 76 -17.44 -9.99 -9.36
C GLU A 76 -17.99 -10.25 -10.77
N CYS A 77 -17.88 -9.24 -11.64
CA CYS A 77 -18.11 -9.41 -13.07
C CYS A 77 -16.78 -9.70 -13.77
N ARG A 78 -16.81 -10.53 -14.81
CA ARG A 78 -15.61 -11.04 -15.51
C ARG A 78 -14.91 -10.00 -16.40
N ALA A 79 -15.12 -8.71 -16.16
CA ALA A 79 -14.57 -7.62 -16.97
C ALA A 79 -13.06 -7.38 -16.75
N GLY A 80 -12.48 -7.95 -15.69
CA GLY A 80 -11.06 -7.77 -15.35
C GLY A 80 -10.79 -6.36 -14.81
N GLY A 81 -10.84 -6.21 -13.48
CA GLY A 81 -10.75 -4.90 -12.82
C GLY A 81 -12.02 -4.48 -12.07
N CYS A 82 -12.99 -5.39 -11.94
CA CYS A 82 -14.23 -5.18 -11.20
C CYS A 82 -13.94 -4.59 -9.80
N PRO A 83 -14.54 -3.43 -9.45
CA PRO A 83 -14.40 -2.85 -8.11
C PRO A 83 -14.85 -3.80 -6.99
N ALA A 84 -15.77 -4.72 -7.28
CA ALA A 84 -16.26 -5.72 -6.34
C ALA A 84 -15.32 -6.93 -6.14
N ALA A 85 -14.29 -7.11 -6.97
CA ALA A 85 -13.38 -8.27 -6.89
C ALA A 85 -12.67 -8.39 -5.51
N GLY A 86 -12.52 -7.29 -4.78
CA GLY A 86 -11.91 -7.24 -3.45
C GLY A 86 -12.86 -7.38 -2.27
N ILE A 87 -14.19 -7.46 -2.47
CA ILE A 87 -15.20 -7.40 -1.38
C ILE A 87 -15.22 -8.67 -0.50
N SER A 88 -14.47 -9.72 -0.86
CA SER A 88 -14.31 -10.92 -0.01
C SER A 88 -13.71 -10.65 1.38
N VAL A 89 -13.19 -9.44 1.62
CA VAL A 89 -12.82 -8.95 2.95
C VAL A 89 -13.77 -7.84 3.38
N GLY A 90 -14.37 -7.99 4.57
CA GLY A 90 -15.24 -6.96 5.15
C GLY A 90 -14.56 -5.59 5.24
N SER A 91 -15.35 -4.53 5.42
CA SER A 91 -14.84 -3.15 5.56
C SER A 91 -13.84 -3.03 6.72
N LEU A 92 -12.98 -2.00 6.74
CA LEU A 92 -12.07 -1.80 7.89
C LEU A 92 -12.85 -1.76 9.22
N ALA A 93 -13.98 -1.05 9.24
CA ALA A 93 -14.85 -0.96 10.41
C ALA A 93 -15.41 -2.34 10.82
N GLU A 94 -15.84 -3.16 9.86
CA GLU A 94 -16.32 -4.51 10.12
C GLU A 94 -15.20 -5.44 10.63
N ARG A 95 -14.01 -5.36 10.02
CA ARG A 95 -12.85 -6.15 10.42
C ARG A 95 -12.32 -5.79 11.81
N MET A 96 -12.41 -4.52 12.19
CA MET A 96 -12.03 -4.05 13.53
C MET A 96 -13.11 -4.38 14.56
N GLY A 97 -14.39 -4.37 14.16
CA GLY A 97 -15.52 -4.51 15.06
C GLY A 97 -15.59 -3.40 16.11
N PRO A 98 -16.63 -3.38 16.96
CA PRO A 98 -16.61 -2.58 18.17
C PRO A 98 -15.54 -3.15 19.10
N VAL A 99 -14.44 -2.41 19.29
CA VAL A 99 -13.34 -2.86 20.13
C VAL A 99 -12.86 -1.72 21.02
N ASP A 100 -12.71 -2.02 22.31
CA ASP A 100 -12.08 -1.15 23.30
C ASP A 100 -10.85 -1.89 23.85
N ILE A 101 -9.66 -1.47 23.39
CA ILE A 101 -8.38 -2.06 23.77
C ILE A 101 -7.46 -0.99 24.32
N ALA A 102 -6.82 -1.30 25.44
CA ALA A 102 -5.75 -0.49 25.99
C ALA A 102 -4.43 -1.27 25.95
N ALA A 103 -3.31 -0.56 25.83
CA ALA A 103 -1.99 -1.17 25.97
C ALA A 103 -1.81 -1.67 27.41
N ALA A 104 -1.82 -3.00 27.58
CA ALA A 104 -1.72 -3.66 28.88
C ALA A 104 -1.19 -5.09 28.70
N GLY A 105 -0.95 -5.81 29.80
CA GLY A 105 -0.39 -7.16 29.74
C GLY A 105 -1.20 -8.15 28.90
N ASN A 106 -2.52 -7.97 28.78
CA ASN A 106 -3.40 -8.84 28.00
C ASN A 106 -3.29 -8.66 26.47
N THR A 107 -2.66 -7.58 25.97
CA THR A 107 -2.48 -7.36 24.52
C THR A 107 -1.16 -7.90 23.96
N LEU A 108 -0.21 -8.28 24.82
CA LEU A 108 1.11 -8.77 24.40
C LEU A 108 1.02 -10.08 23.59
N VAL A 109 0.25 -11.06 24.08
CA VAL A 109 0.09 -12.36 23.41
C VAL A 109 -0.62 -12.22 22.05
N PRO A 110 -1.77 -11.52 21.93
CA PRO A 110 -2.38 -11.23 20.63
C PRO A 110 -1.41 -10.58 19.63
N ALA A 111 -0.55 -9.66 20.07
CA ALA A 111 0.41 -9.01 19.19
C ALA A 111 1.45 -10.00 18.61
N VAL A 112 1.98 -10.92 19.42
CA VAL A 112 2.87 -12.00 18.93
C VAL A 112 2.15 -12.90 17.92
N LEU A 113 0.90 -13.27 18.20
CA LEU A 113 0.09 -14.10 17.30
C LEU A 113 -0.17 -13.38 15.96
N ALA A 114 -0.45 -12.09 15.99
CA ALA A 114 -0.65 -11.28 14.80
C ALA A 114 0.63 -11.21 13.94
N LEU A 115 1.80 -10.96 14.55
CA LEU A 115 3.09 -10.96 13.86
C LEU A 115 3.37 -12.31 13.17
N ARG A 116 3.11 -13.43 13.86
CA ARG A 116 3.28 -14.78 13.28
C ARG A 116 2.32 -15.06 12.13
N ARG A 117 1.08 -14.57 12.23
CA ARG A 117 0.09 -14.67 11.14
C ARG A 117 0.52 -13.88 9.91
N LEU A 118 1.30 -12.81 10.10
CA LEU A 118 1.95 -12.05 9.04
C LEU A 118 3.29 -12.68 8.57
N HIS A 119 3.59 -13.91 9.00
CA HIS A 119 4.80 -14.66 8.64
C HIS A 119 6.12 -14.05 9.13
N PHE A 120 6.08 -13.20 10.16
CA PHE A 120 7.30 -12.76 10.83
C PHE A 120 7.85 -13.87 11.74
N ASP A 121 9.17 -14.06 11.69
CA ASP A 121 9.89 -14.77 12.73
C ASP A 121 10.06 -13.83 13.94
N VAL A 122 9.51 -14.23 15.09
CA VAL A 122 9.45 -13.41 16.30
C VAL A 122 10.27 -14.08 17.39
N SER A 123 11.29 -13.37 17.86
CA SER A 123 12.19 -13.81 18.94
C SER A 123 12.27 -12.75 20.03
N GLN A 124 12.54 -13.18 21.26
CA GLN A 124 12.89 -12.31 22.38
C GLN A 124 14.38 -12.51 22.71
N ASP A 125 15.12 -11.41 22.81
CA ASP A 125 16.52 -11.40 23.22
C ASP A 125 16.68 -10.44 24.40
N ALA A 126 17.00 -10.99 25.58
CA ALA A 126 16.99 -10.29 26.87
C ALA A 126 15.69 -9.49 27.10
N GLU A 127 15.75 -8.17 26.92
CA GLU A 127 14.66 -7.23 27.15
C GLU A 127 14.01 -6.70 25.85
N ARG A 128 14.45 -7.17 24.68
CA ARG A 128 13.93 -6.70 23.39
C ARG A 128 13.25 -7.78 22.58
N TRP A 129 12.18 -7.39 21.93
CA TRP A 129 11.45 -8.20 20.97
C TRP A 129 11.89 -7.85 19.55
N VAL A 130 12.11 -8.88 18.73
CA VAL A 130 12.57 -8.72 17.36
C VAL A 130 11.63 -9.49 16.42
N ALA A 131 11.15 -8.82 15.38
CA ALA A 131 10.41 -9.43 14.27
C ALA A 131 11.24 -9.34 12.98
N ARG A 132 11.34 -10.45 12.25
CA ARG A 132 12.11 -10.56 10.99
C ARG A 132 11.24 -11.06 9.86
N PHE A 133 11.38 -10.44 8.69
CA PHE A 133 10.80 -10.91 7.43
C PHE A 133 11.76 -10.60 6.27
N GLY A 134 12.41 -11.63 5.74
CA GLY A 134 13.47 -11.48 4.75
C GLY A 134 14.60 -10.57 5.26
N ARG A 135 14.79 -9.41 4.64
CA ARG A 135 15.79 -8.39 5.05
C ARG A 135 15.26 -7.38 6.06
N ALA A 136 13.94 -7.33 6.27
CA ALA A 136 13.33 -6.41 7.22
C ALA A 136 13.53 -6.92 8.65
N ARG A 137 13.88 -6.00 9.56
CA ARG A 137 14.08 -6.27 10.98
C ARG A 137 13.47 -5.13 11.79
N PHE A 138 12.62 -5.48 12.73
CA PHE A 138 11.94 -4.56 13.65
C PHE A 138 12.32 -4.92 15.08
N ILE A 139 12.48 -3.92 15.94
CA ILE A 139 12.95 -4.10 17.32
C ILE A 139 12.15 -3.16 18.21
N ALA A 140 11.57 -3.68 19.30
CA ALA A 140 10.88 -2.88 20.32
C ALA A 140 11.00 -3.54 21.70
N ASP A 141 10.57 -2.82 22.73
CA ASP A 141 10.64 -3.30 24.13
C ASP A 141 9.50 -4.26 24.47
N ASP A 142 8.39 -4.23 23.72
CA ASP A 142 7.27 -5.13 23.88
C ASP A 142 6.63 -5.54 22.53
N PRO A 143 5.87 -6.66 22.48
CA PRO A 143 5.22 -7.14 21.26
C PRO A 143 4.22 -6.17 20.60
N VAL A 144 3.52 -5.33 21.38
CA VAL A 144 2.52 -4.39 20.83
C VAL A 144 3.25 -3.27 20.09
N THR A 145 4.28 -2.70 20.71
CA THR A 145 5.16 -1.71 20.06
C THR A 145 5.83 -2.32 18.83
N LEU A 146 6.29 -3.58 18.91
CA LEU A 146 6.87 -4.29 17.78
C LEU A 146 5.89 -4.46 16.60
N LEU A 147 4.65 -4.86 16.88
CA LEU A 147 3.58 -4.93 15.87
C LEU A 147 3.27 -3.54 15.29
N GLY A 148 3.30 -2.49 16.11
CA GLY A 148 3.16 -1.10 15.68
C GLY A 148 4.22 -0.70 14.66
N LEU A 149 5.49 -1.03 14.89
CA LEU A 149 6.57 -0.74 13.93
C LEU A 149 6.38 -1.48 12.60
N VAL A 150 5.96 -2.74 12.64
CA VAL A 150 5.63 -3.50 11.42
C VAL A 150 4.51 -2.81 10.65
N LYS A 151 3.42 -2.43 11.32
CA LYS A 151 2.28 -1.77 10.67
C LYS A 151 2.60 -0.36 10.17
N LEU A 152 3.49 0.38 10.83
CA LEU A 152 3.99 1.66 10.34
C LEU A 152 4.71 1.49 9.00
N ALA A 153 5.60 0.51 8.89
CA ALA A 153 6.32 0.22 7.66
C ALA A 153 5.44 -0.33 6.53
N GLU A 154 4.38 -1.09 6.86
CA GLU A 154 3.38 -1.53 5.87
C GLU A 154 2.53 -0.35 5.36
N THR A 155 2.15 0.58 6.24
CA THR A 155 1.19 1.64 5.92
C THR A 155 1.85 2.85 5.25
N ARG A 156 3.14 3.11 5.53
CA ARG A 156 3.85 4.30 5.04
C ARG A 156 5.17 3.94 4.37
N THR A 157 5.32 4.33 3.10
CA THR A 157 6.56 4.15 2.30
C THR A 157 6.99 5.48 1.66
N PRO A 158 8.18 6.03 2.00
CA PRO A 158 9.08 5.58 3.07
C PRO A 158 8.45 5.80 4.44
N TRP A 159 8.76 4.94 5.41
CA TRP A 159 8.19 5.04 6.76
C TRP A 159 8.59 6.33 7.51
N ARG A 160 9.72 6.94 7.11
CA ARG A 160 10.24 8.18 7.69
C ARG A 160 9.35 9.37 7.34
N ALA A 161 9.13 10.25 8.31
CA ALA A 161 8.59 11.58 8.09
C ALA A 161 9.69 12.50 7.51
N THR A 162 9.29 13.51 6.74
CA THR A 162 10.15 14.64 6.38
C THR A 162 10.25 15.62 7.55
N ASP A 163 11.27 16.49 7.54
CA ASP A 163 11.44 17.50 8.58
C ASP A 163 10.20 18.39 8.73
N SER A 164 9.56 18.77 7.61
CA SER A 164 8.33 19.55 7.63
C SER A 164 7.14 18.82 8.28
N GLU A 165 6.99 17.52 8.02
CA GLU A 165 5.95 16.71 8.67
C GLU A 165 6.23 16.53 10.16
N ILE A 166 7.51 16.44 10.56
CA ILE A 166 7.92 16.37 11.97
C ILE A 166 7.56 17.67 12.67
N ASP A 167 7.95 18.83 12.13
CA ASP A 167 7.69 20.13 12.74
C ASP A 167 6.19 20.40 12.89
N GLU A 168 5.39 20.00 11.89
CA GLU A 168 3.93 20.11 11.93
C GLU A 168 3.33 19.27 13.06
N VAL A 169 3.71 18.00 13.16
CA VAL A 169 3.15 17.07 14.17
C VAL A 169 3.63 17.42 15.58
N LEU A 170 4.90 17.81 15.77
CA LEU A 170 5.42 18.26 17.06
C LEU A 170 4.81 19.60 17.50
N GLY A 171 4.36 20.43 16.55
CA GLY A 171 3.60 21.64 16.85
C GLY A 171 2.17 21.36 17.31
N GLU A 172 1.58 20.24 16.88
CA GLU A 172 0.22 19.83 17.23
C GLU A 172 0.15 19.01 18.53
N PHE A 173 1.16 18.15 18.77
CA PHE A 173 1.18 17.21 19.89
C PHE A 173 2.46 17.33 20.74
N ASP A 174 2.33 17.11 22.05
CA ASP A 174 3.46 17.07 22.99
C ASP A 174 4.14 15.70 22.93
N LEU A 175 5.05 15.53 21.98
CA LEU A 175 5.78 14.28 21.67
C LEU A 175 7.30 14.43 21.82
#